data_AF-A0A949ZGS7-F1
#
_entry.id   AF-A0A949ZGS7-F1
#
_cell.length_a   1.000
_cell.length_b   1.000
_cell.length_c   1.000
_cell.angle_alpha   90.00
_cell.angle_beta   90.00
_cell.angle_gamma   90.00
#
_symmetry.space_group_name_H-M   'P 1'
#
loop_
_entity.id
_entity.type
_entity.pdbx_description
1 polymer ?
#
loop_
_entity_poly.entity_id
_entity_poly.type
_entity_poly.pdbx_seq_one_letter_code
_entity_poly.pdbx_strand_id
1 'polypeptide(L)'
;MLGAVSLTVQNVAAYAVISPGASAQTAPTSYTPHTTIYGISIDRTNDVALIAMTPFTSEKLAIAFGQQYGMQLIEFEPAFGRYVFTLPQIKIGPGPEQHEATVYFPPFASTSDINSFLTGNGLVVVSWTTQDDAQGRVAVVALPQVKPVLVNPTQGIWQANVMPNIDPATIALWARTNGIHLISYTSPTGVILIQGPKPKPVYTIVRRPVTTTRIVPQNATLYMTFQPGTSFATAQHTIQAAGGQLSTFNSTTEQASASVPYAKKGSVISGLNASGAITCLSTSATGCPAVTNPSSTGTGGTSNGGTTPPTTD
;
A
#
# COMPACT_ATOMS: atom_id res chain seq x y z
N MET A 1 -51.82 -16.40 33.77
CA MET A 1 -52.19 -15.09 34.34
C MET A 1 -52.47 -15.30 35.82
N LEU A 2 -51.51 -14.94 36.67
CA LEU A 2 -51.66 -14.97 38.12
C LEU A 2 -51.42 -13.54 38.58
N GLY A 3 -52.48 -12.93 39.12
CA GLY A 3 -52.45 -11.58 39.68
C GLY A 3 -51.79 -11.56 41.05
N ALA A 4 -51.21 -10.41 41.40
CA ALA A 4 -50.83 -10.09 42.77
C ALA A 4 -51.53 -8.79 43.18
N VAL A 5 -52.18 -8.90 44.32
CA VAL A 5 -53.09 -7.97 44.98
C VAL A 5 -52.27 -6.88 45.69
N SER A 6 -52.64 -5.62 45.50
CA SER A 6 -52.09 -4.48 46.25
C SER A 6 -52.78 -4.38 47.60
N LEU A 7 -52.00 -4.37 48.69
CA LEU A 7 -52.49 -4.26 50.06
C LEU A 7 -52.25 -2.82 50.53
N THR A 8 -53.26 -1.96 50.42
CA THR A 8 -53.25 -0.63 51.02
C THR A 8 -53.72 -0.71 52.46
N VAL A 9 -52.81 -0.53 53.41
CA VAL A 9 -53.17 -0.36 54.83
C VAL A 9 -53.56 1.10 55.05
N GLN A 10 -54.87 1.36 55.06
CA GLN A 10 -55.45 2.59 55.63
C GLN A 10 -55.46 2.45 57.14
N ASN A 11 -54.62 3.24 57.83
CA ASN A 11 -54.68 3.36 59.27
C ASN A 11 -55.58 4.56 59.60
N VAL A 12 -56.82 4.29 60.02
CA VAL A 12 -57.73 5.29 60.59
C VAL A 12 -58.02 4.85 62.02
N ALA A 13 -57.43 5.54 62.99
CA ALA A 13 -57.92 5.58 64.35
C ALA A 13 -57.72 7.00 64.87
N ALA A 14 -58.82 7.76 64.82
CA ALA A 14 -58.95 9.03 65.50
C ALA A 14 -59.27 8.75 66.97
N TYR A 15 -58.32 9.10 67.85
CA TYR A 15 -58.59 9.40 69.25
C TYR A 15 -57.80 10.66 69.61
N ALA A 16 -58.48 11.79 69.62
CA ALA A 16 -57.98 13.01 70.24
C ALA A 16 -58.64 13.17 71.61
N VAL A 17 -57.88 12.86 72.66
CA VAL A 17 -58.14 13.32 74.03
C VAL A 17 -57.40 14.65 74.22
N ILE A 18 -58.04 15.54 74.97
CA ILE A 18 -57.71 16.95 75.13
C ILE A 18 -56.49 17.13 76.07
N SER A 19 -55.52 17.92 75.58
CA SER A 19 -54.47 18.71 76.25
C SER A 19 -53.30 18.04 76.98
N PRO A 20 -52.07 18.50 76.67
CA PRO A 20 -51.17 18.97 77.71
C PRO A 20 -50.56 20.34 77.40
N GLY A 21 -50.30 21.11 78.46
CA GLY A 21 -49.60 22.39 78.41
C GLY A 21 -48.26 22.30 77.68
N ALA A 22 -47.97 23.33 76.89
CA ALA A 22 -46.74 23.48 76.14
C ALA A 22 -45.53 23.54 77.08
N SER A 23 -44.86 22.39 77.23
CA SER A 23 -43.42 22.38 77.46
C SER A 23 -42.80 22.40 76.09
N ALA A 24 -42.07 23.46 75.74
CA ALA A 24 -41.31 23.54 74.49
C ALA A 24 -40.25 22.44 74.49
N GLN A 25 -40.58 21.28 73.93
CA GLN A 25 -39.65 20.21 73.68
C GLN A 25 -38.74 20.69 72.54
N THR A 26 -37.51 21.07 72.90
CA THR A 26 -36.42 21.30 71.95
C THR A 26 -36.45 20.21 70.90
N ALA A 27 -36.51 20.62 69.63
CA ALA A 27 -36.48 19.72 68.48
C ALA A 27 -35.35 18.69 68.68
N PRO A 28 -35.60 17.39 68.44
CA PRO A 28 -34.56 16.40 68.54
C PRO A 28 -33.42 16.82 67.60
N THR A 29 -32.22 16.98 68.15
CA THR A 29 -30.99 17.10 67.37
C THR A 29 -30.97 16.00 66.33
N SER A 30 -30.89 16.37 65.06
CA SER A 30 -30.83 15.46 63.92
C SER A 30 -29.66 14.49 64.13
N TYR A 31 -29.94 13.29 64.61
CA TYR A 31 -28.94 12.22 64.63
C TYR A 31 -28.69 11.85 63.18
N THR A 32 -27.55 12.26 62.66
CA THR A 32 -27.11 11.84 61.33
C THR A 32 -26.38 10.52 61.55
N PRO A 33 -26.99 9.35 61.26
CA PRO A 33 -26.29 8.09 61.45
C PRO A 33 -25.01 8.09 60.61
N HIS A 34 -23.87 7.99 61.28
CA HIS A 34 -22.58 7.82 60.61
C HIS A 34 -22.45 6.36 60.21
N THR A 35 -22.55 6.10 58.90
CA THR A 35 -22.22 4.79 58.35
C THR A 35 -20.71 4.59 58.42
N THR A 36 -20.28 3.67 59.29
CA THR A 36 -18.88 3.22 59.37
C THR A 36 -18.69 1.96 58.53
N ILE A 37 -17.55 1.86 57.84
CA ILE A 37 -17.13 0.68 57.08
C ILE A 37 -16.19 -0.15 57.96
N TYR A 38 -16.51 -1.42 58.17
CA TYR A 38 -15.72 -2.34 58.99
C TYR A 38 -14.78 -3.23 58.18
N GLY A 39 -15.06 -3.41 56.89
CA GLY A 39 -14.27 -4.28 56.04
C GLY A 39 -14.70 -4.24 54.59
N ILE A 40 -13.75 -4.53 53.72
CA ILE A 40 -13.95 -4.65 52.28
C ILE A 40 -13.27 -5.94 51.84
N SER A 41 -14.00 -6.80 51.16
CA SER A 41 -13.49 -8.00 50.50
C SER A 41 -13.79 -7.91 49.01
N ILE A 42 -12.83 -8.26 48.17
CA ILE A 42 -12.96 -8.18 46.71
C ILE A 42 -12.90 -9.59 46.15
N ASP A 43 -13.98 -10.00 45.48
CA ASP A 43 -14.01 -11.23 44.69
C ASP A 43 -13.86 -10.88 43.21
N ARG A 44 -12.62 -10.99 42.72
CA ARG A 44 -12.28 -10.75 41.31
C ARG A 44 -12.76 -11.84 40.36
N THR A 45 -13.20 -12.98 40.88
CA THR A 45 -13.71 -14.08 40.04
C THR A 45 -15.14 -13.77 39.59
N ASN A 46 -15.92 -13.17 40.49
CA ASN A 46 -17.31 -12.80 40.27
C ASN A 46 -17.52 -11.31 40.01
N ASP A 47 -16.43 -10.52 39.92
CA ASP A 47 -16.44 -9.07 39.71
C ASP A 47 -17.26 -8.27 40.75
N VAL A 48 -17.23 -8.72 42.02
CA VAL A 48 -17.99 -8.10 43.11
C VAL A 48 -17.10 -7.66 44.27
N ALA A 49 -17.54 -6.62 44.97
CA ALA A 49 -17.00 -6.18 46.26
C ALA A 49 -18.03 -6.40 47.35
N LEU A 50 -17.65 -7.12 48.41
CA LEU A 50 -18.43 -7.26 49.62
C LEU A 50 -17.94 -6.23 50.63
N ILE A 51 -18.84 -5.34 51.04
CA ILE A 51 -18.56 -4.25 51.96
C ILE A 51 -19.36 -4.46 53.24
N ALA A 52 -18.64 -4.56 54.35
CA ALA A 52 -19.23 -4.60 55.68
C ALA A 52 -19.43 -3.16 56.18
N MET A 53 -20.67 -2.72 56.28
CA MET A 53 -21.06 -1.41 56.80
C MET A 53 -21.73 -1.54 58.17
N THR A 54 -22.09 -0.42 58.78
CA THR A 54 -22.89 -0.40 60.02
C THR A 54 -24.18 -1.20 59.85
N PRO A 55 -24.50 -2.17 60.73
CA PRO A 55 -25.77 -2.86 60.69
C PRO A 55 -26.95 -1.89 60.64
N PHE A 56 -27.98 -2.28 59.91
CA PHE A 56 -29.17 -1.51 59.60
C PHE A 56 -28.91 -0.25 58.77
N THR A 57 -27.77 -0.14 58.08
CA THR A 57 -27.58 0.90 57.06
C THR A 57 -28.67 0.74 55.99
N SER A 58 -29.39 1.82 55.71
CA SER A 58 -30.48 1.78 54.74
C SER A 58 -29.95 1.51 53.34
N GLU A 59 -30.75 0.83 52.52
CA GLU A 59 -30.43 0.58 51.11
C GLU A 59 -30.07 1.88 50.37
N LYS A 60 -30.83 2.96 50.59
CA LYS A 60 -30.57 4.27 50.00
C LYS A 60 -29.17 4.81 50.34
N LEU A 61 -28.72 4.66 51.59
CA LEU A 61 -27.38 5.08 52.00
C LEU A 61 -26.30 4.20 51.38
N ALA A 62 -26.53 2.88 51.32
CA ALA A 62 -25.62 1.94 50.67
C ALA A 62 -25.51 2.21 49.15
N ILE A 63 -26.62 2.51 48.47
CA ILE A 63 -26.63 2.90 47.05
C ILE A 63 -25.86 4.22 46.87
N ALA A 64 -26.13 5.23 47.68
CA ALA A 64 -25.42 6.52 47.60
C ALA A 64 -23.90 6.34 47.79
N PHE A 65 -23.51 5.47 48.72
CA PHE A 65 -22.11 5.08 48.91
C PHE A 65 -21.54 4.39 47.66
N GLY A 66 -22.23 3.40 47.10
CA GLY A 66 -21.77 2.71 45.89
C GLY A 66 -21.62 3.66 44.70
N GLN A 67 -22.59 4.54 44.49
CA GLN A 67 -22.58 5.55 43.42
C GLN A 67 -21.39 6.50 43.51
N GLN A 68 -20.94 6.84 44.73
CA GLN A 68 -19.74 7.65 44.92
C GLN A 68 -18.50 7.03 44.27
N TYR A 69 -18.44 5.70 44.14
CA TYR A 69 -17.31 4.96 43.57
C TYR A 69 -17.65 4.28 42.23
N GLY A 70 -18.76 4.65 41.59
CA GLY A 70 -19.20 4.03 40.35
C GLY A 70 -19.61 2.55 40.49
N MET A 71 -19.94 2.13 41.72
CA MET A 71 -20.40 0.78 42.04
C MET A 71 -21.93 0.72 42.10
N GLN A 72 -22.50 -0.42 41.72
CA GLN A 72 -23.95 -0.67 41.83
C GLN A 72 -24.20 -1.70 42.92
N LEU A 73 -25.17 -1.43 43.79
CA LEU A 73 -25.59 -2.39 44.82
C LEU A 73 -26.35 -3.55 44.15
N ILE A 74 -25.87 -4.77 44.35
CA ILE A 74 -26.45 -6.01 43.82
C ILE A 74 -27.33 -6.66 44.89
N GLU A 75 -26.80 -6.78 46.09
CA GLU A 75 -27.43 -7.48 47.21
C GLU A 75 -27.13 -6.75 48.51
N PHE A 76 -28.08 -6.76 49.44
CA PHE A 76 -27.89 -6.16 50.76
C PHE A 76 -28.60 -6.96 51.85
N GLU A 77 -27.87 -7.20 52.93
CA GLU A 77 -28.37 -7.80 54.17
C GLU A 77 -28.15 -6.79 55.31
N PRO A 78 -29.09 -5.86 55.52
CA PRO A 78 -28.85 -4.73 56.40
C PRO A 78 -28.71 -5.19 57.86
N ALA A 79 -29.43 -6.23 58.29
CA ALA A 79 -29.31 -6.77 59.64
C ALA A 79 -27.88 -7.23 59.99
N PHE A 80 -27.10 -7.66 59.00
CA PHE A 80 -25.72 -8.12 59.17
C PHE A 80 -24.69 -7.09 58.68
N GLY A 81 -25.14 -5.93 58.19
CA GLY A 81 -24.27 -4.91 57.63
C GLY A 81 -23.54 -5.37 56.37
N ARG A 82 -24.05 -6.35 55.61
CA ARG A 82 -23.36 -6.92 54.44
C ARG A 82 -23.98 -6.37 53.15
N TYR A 83 -23.15 -5.78 52.30
CA TYR A 83 -23.59 -5.17 51.04
C TYR A 83 -22.66 -5.63 49.92
N VAL A 84 -23.24 -6.16 48.84
CA VAL A 84 -22.51 -6.66 47.67
C VAL A 84 -22.67 -5.66 46.54
N PHE A 85 -21.55 -5.20 46.01
CA PHE A 85 -21.48 -4.20 44.96
C PHE A 85 -20.79 -4.74 43.71
N THR A 86 -21.16 -4.23 42.54
CA THR A 86 -20.38 -4.45 41.32
C THR A 86 -19.06 -3.69 41.41
N LEU A 87 -17.97 -4.28 40.92
CA LEU A 87 -16.73 -3.54 40.73
C LEU A 87 -16.85 -2.56 39.55
N PRO A 88 -16.26 -1.36 39.64
CA PRO A 88 -16.19 -0.47 38.49
C PRO A 88 -15.25 -1.08 37.44
N GLN A 89 -15.75 -1.24 36.22
CA GLN A 89 -15.00 -1.87 35.12
C GLN A 89 -14.58 -0.87 34.05
N ILE A 90 -13.42 -1.12 33.45
CA ILE A 90 -12.99 -0.45 32.22
C ILE A 90 -13.91 -0.92 31.10
N LYS A 91 -14.46 0.03 30.33
CA LYS A 91 -15.34 -0.28 29.18
C LYS A 91 -14.65 0.11 27.89
N ILE A 92 -14.71 -0.78 26.90
CA ILE A 92 -14.16 -0.54 25.56
C ILE A 92 -15.32 -0.46 24.58
N GLY A 93 -15.36 0.62 23.81
CA GLY A 93 -16.33 0.85 22.75
C GLY A 93 -15.64 1.13 21.41
N PRO A 94 -16.43 1.21 20.32
CA PRO A 94 -15.90 1.59 19.02
C PRO A 94 -15.26 2.98 19.06
N GLY A 95 -14.15 3.14 18.34
CA GLY A 95 -13.51 4.43 18.12
C GLY A 95 -14.16 5.20 16.96
N PRO A 96 -13.76 6.46 16.75
CA PRO A 96 -14.21 7.26 15.61
C PRO A 96 -13.63 6.73 14.28
N GLU A 97 -12.47 6.08 14.29
CA GLU A 97 -11.84 5.43 13.15
C GLU A 97 -11.77 3.90 13.27
N GLN A 98 -11.59 3.19 12.15
CA GLN A 98 -11.59 1.71 12.09
C GLN A 98 -10.44 1.06 12.88
N HIS A 99 -9.35 1.78 13.14
CA HIS A 99 -8.20 1.30 13.90
C HIS A 99 -8.09 1.92 15.29
N GLU A 100 -9.19 2.51 15.76
CA GLU A 100 -9.26 3.15 17.06
C GLU A 100 -10.37 2.53 17.92
N ALA A 101 -10.22 2.66 19.23
CA ALA A 101 -11.22 2.30 20.21
C ALA A 101 -11.39 3.43 21.23
N THR A 102 -12.59 3.52 21.79
CA THR A 102 -12.85 4.42 22.91
C THR A 102 -12.77 3.61 24.19
N VAL A 103 -11.91 4.01 25.14
CA VAL A 103 -11.74 3.34 26.43
C VAL A 103 -12.20 4.27 27.53
N TYR A 104 -13.22 3.84 28.27
CA TYR A 104 -13.68 4.48 29.49
C TYR A 104 -13.00 3.86 30.70
N PHE A 105 -12.30 4.69 31.46
CA PHE A 105 -11.72 4.37 32.75
C PHE A 105 -12.65 4.91 33.85
N PRO A 106 -13.07 4.06 34.81
CA PRO A 106 -13.97 4.50 35.86
C PRO A 106 -13.31 5.58 36.76
N PRO A 107 -14.13 6.32 37.51
CA PRO A 107 -13.64 7.22 38.55
C PRO A 107 -12.69 6.46 39.49
N PHE A 108 -11.68 7.16 40.02
CA PHE A 108 -10.66 6.60 40.92
C PHE A 108 -9.68 5.58 40.31
N ALA A 109 -9.75 5.28 39.00
CA ALA A 109 -8.67 4.57 38.33
C ALA A 109 -7.39 5.41 38.38
N SER A 110 -6.34 4.91 39.03
CA SER A 110 -5.09 5.66 39.16
C SER A 110 -4.40 5.78 37.80
N THR A 111 -3.58 6.81 37.62
CA THR A 111 -2.76 6.94 36.40
C THR A 111 -1.85 5.72 36.20
N SER A 112 -1.41 5.06 37.29
CA SER A 112 -0.66 3.80 37.20
C SER A 112 -1.51 2.68 36.60
N ASP A 113 -2.75 2.50 37.09
CA ASP A 113 -3.65 1.45 36.60
C ASP A 113 -4.00 1.67 35.12
N ILE A 114 -4.27 2.92 34.74
CA ILE A 114 -4.55 3.31 33.36
C ILE A 114 -3.35 2.97 32.46
N ASN A 115 -2.15 3.37 32.86
CA ASN A 115 -0.93 3.09 32.07
C ASN A 115 -0.64 1.60 32.01
N SER A 116 -0.80 0.86 33.11
CA SER A 116 -0.64 -0.60 33.12
C SER A 116 -1.64 -1.28 32.19
N PHE A 117 -2.91 -0.84 32.18
CA PHE A 117 -3.91 -1.35 31.26
C PHE A 117 -3.56 -1.06 29.80
N LEU A 118 -3.19 0.18 29.47
CA LEU A 118 -2.85 0.57 28.10
C LEU A 118 -1.62 -0.20 27.58
N THR A 119 -0.54 -0.20 28.35
CA THR A 119 0.70 -0.91 27.99
C THR A 119 0.52 -2.42 27.93
N GLY A 120 -0.22 -3.01 28.87
CA GLY A 120 -0.50 -4.45 28.90
C GLY A 120 -1.29 -4.94 27.70
N ASN A 121 -2.13 -4.07 27.11
CA ASN A 121 -2.91 -4.36 25.91
C ASN A 121 -2.28 -3.79 24.61
N GLY A 122 -1.09 -3.19 24.68
CA GLY A 122 -0.43 -2.57 23.53
C GLY A 122 -1.20 -1.41 22.90
N LEU A 123 -2.03 -0.73 23.69
CA LEU A 123 -2.86 0.40 23.28
C LEU A 123 -2.05 1.69 23.39
N VAL A 124 -2.17 2.55 22.39
CA VAL A 124 -1.52 3.87 22.38
C VAL A 124 -2.59 4.95 22.41
N VAL A 125 -2.54 5.86 23.38
CA VAL A 125 -3.51 6.96 23.46
C VAL A 125 -3.28 7.93 22.30
N VAL A 126 -4.31 8.14 21.50
CA VAL A 126 -4.33 9.14 20.41
C VAL A 126 -4.80 10.48 20.96
N SER A 127 -5.91 10.47 21.69
CA SER A 127 -6.47 11.68 22.32
C SER A 127 -7.29 11.35 23.56
N TRP A 128 -7.54 12.35 24.39
CA TRP A 128 -8.47 12.26 25.52
C TRP A 128 -9.76 12.99 25.18
N THR A 129 -10.90 12.32 25.32
CA THR A 129 -12.23 12.94 25.21
C THR A 129 -12.62 13.62 26.51
N THR A 130 -12.35 12.98 27.64
CA THR A 130 -12.47 13.59 28.98
C THR A 130 -11.34 13.11 29.87
N GLN A 131 -10.84 14.00 30.72
CA GLN A 131 -9.83 13.71 31.75
C GLN A 131 -10.35 14.04 33.16
N ASP A 132 -11.67 14.12 33.33
CA ASP A 132 -12.29 14.40 34.62
C ASP A 132 -12.23 13.17 35.54
N ASP A 133 -11.41 13.24 36.59
CA ASP A 133 -11.24 12.16 37.56
C ASP A 133 -12.51 11.83 38.33
N ALA A 134 -13.40 12.80 38.51
CA ALA A 134 -14.64 12.61 39.25
C ALA A 134 -15.70 11.87 38.43
N GLN A 135 -15.69 12.05 37.11
CA GLN A 135 -16.66 11.44 36.18
C GLN A 135 -16.10 10.21 35.44
N GLY A 136 -14.79 9.97 35.59
CA GLY A 136 -14.04 8.96 34.84
C GLY A 136 -13.41 9.56 33.58
N ARG A 137 -12.32 8.94 33.14
CA ARG A 137 -11.55 9.41 31.99
C ARG A 137 -11.92 8.60 30.75
N VAL A 138 -11.97 9.27 29.60
CA VAL A 138 -12.23 8.62 28.30
C VAL A 138 -11.08 8.92 27.37
N ALA A 139 -10.39 7.88 26.92
CA ALA A 139 -9.34 7.96 25.92
C ALA A 139 -9.81 7.38 24.59
N VAL A 140 -9.42 8.02 23.50
CA VAL A 140 -9.37 7.39 22.18
C VAL A 140 -7.98 6.77 22.03
N VAL A 141 -7.94 5.47 21.75
CA VAL A 141 -6.70 4.70 21.67
C VAL A 141 -6.57 4.04 20.30
N ALA A 142 -5.35 4.00 19.78
CA ALA A 142 -5.01 3.23 18.59
C ALA A 142 -4.88 1.75 18.96
N LEU A 143 -5.52 0.90 18.16
CA LEU A 143 -5.43 -0.55 18.29
C LEU A 143 -4.13 -1.07 17.67
N PRO A 144 -3.52 -2.11 18.26
CA PRO A 144 -2.31 -2.71 17.71
C PRO A 144 -2.62 -3.31 16.32
N GLN A 145 -1.80 -2.93 15.33
CA GLN A 145 -1.97 -3.44 13.98
C GLN A 145 -1.24 -4.77 13.79
N VAL A 146 -2.01 -5.80 13.47
CA VAL A 146 -1.49 -7.12 13.10
C VAL A 146 -1.06 -7.07 11.64
N LYS A 147 0.26 -7.20 11.38
CA LYS A 147 0.83 -7.25 10.03
C LYS A 147 1.25 -8.68 9.68
N PRO A 148 0.47 -9.42 8.86
CA PRO A 148 0.84 -10.77 8.48
C PRO A 148 2.05 -10.79 7.55
N VAL A 149 2.94 -11.76 7.76
CA VAL A 149 4.12 -12.03 6.94
C VAL A 149 3.94 -13.41 6.29
N LEU A 150 4.18 -13.50 4.98
CA LEU A 150 4.06 -14.76 4.27
C LEU A 150 5.22 -15.68 4.66
N VAL A 151 4.91 -16.85 5.24
CA VAL A 151 5.92 -17.85 5.66
C VAL A 151 5.97 -19.05 4.73
N ASN A 152 4.84 -19.40 4.10
CA ASN A 152 4.80 -20.46 3.11
C ASN A 152 4.05 -20.00 1.84
N PRO A 153 4.76 -19.62 0.77
CA PRO A 153 4.14 -19.16 -0.48
C PRO A 153 3.36 -20.25 -1.23
N THR A 154 3.75 -21.53 -1.12
CA THR A 154 3.12 -22.62 -1.89
C THR A 154 1.76 -22.98 -1.33
N GLN A 155 1.66 -22.98 0.00
CA GLN A 155 0.41 -23.24 0.71
C GLN A 155 -0.40 -21.97 0.98
N GLY A 156 0.20 -20.78 0.86
CA GLY A 156 -0.45 -19.51 1.19
C GLY A 156 -0.62 -19.30 2.69
N ILE A 157 0.36 -19.76 3.49
CA ILE A 157 0.35 -19.63 4.95
C ILE A 157 1.05 -18.32 5.32
N TRP A 158 0.33 -17.52 6.10
CA TRP A 158 0.81 -16.27 6.66
C TRP A 158 0.95 -16.41 8.16
N GLN A 159 2.01 -15.83 8.70
CA GLN A 159 2.26 -15.73 10.13
C GLN A 159 1.97 -14.31 10.58
N ALA A 160 1.31 -14.13 11.72
CA ALA A 160 1.20 -12.84 12.36
C ALA A 160 1.37 -12.98 13.87
N ASN A 161 1.66 -11.86 14.53
CA ASN A 161 1.80 -11.82 15.98
C ASN A 161 0.62 -11.05 16.58
N VAL A 162 -0.06 -11.69 17.52
CA VAL A 162 -1.04 -11.07 18.41
C VAL A 162 -0.48 -11.00 19.83
N MET A 163 -1.24 -10.45 20.76
CA MET A 163 -0.83 -10.42 22.17
C MET A 163 -0.65 -11.86 22.70
N PRO A 164 0.43 -12.14 23.46
CA PRO A 164 0.64 -13.44 24.05
C PRO A 164 -0.39 -13.73 25.14
N ASN A 165 -0.56 -15.00 25.46
CA ASN A 165 -1.42 -15.54 26.52
C ASN A 165 -2.91 -15.25 26.35
N ILE A 166 -3.37 -14.88 25.13
CA ILE A 166 -4.80 -14.92 24.83
C ILE A 166 -5.25 -16.39 24.86
N ASP A 167 -6.43 -16.62 25.43
CA ASP A 167 -7.09 -17.91 25.40
C ASP A 167 -7.30 -18.40 23.95
N PRO A 168 -6.88 -19.62 23.59
CA PRO A 168 -7.05 -20.17 22.25
C PRO A 168 -8.50 -20.17 21.75
N ALA A 169 -9.50 -20.36 22.63
CA ALA A 169 -10.90 -20.35 22.21
C ALA A 169 -11.35 -18.95 21.77
N THR A 170 -10.87 -17.92 22.46
CA THR A 170 -11.10 -16.52 22.09
C THR A 170 -10.51 -16.18 20.72
N ILE A 171 -9.27 -16.59 20.44
CA ILE A 171 -8.64 -16.40 19.11
C ILE A 171 -9.39 -17.17 18.01
N ALA A 172 -9.79 -18.41 18.29
CA ALA A 172 -10.54 -19.22 17.32
C ALA A 172 -11.95 -18.64 17.04
N LEU A 173 -12.61 -18.05 18.04
CA LEU A 173 -13.86 -17.33 17.85
C LEU A 173 -13.66 -16.08 17.00
N TRP A 174 -12.67 -15.25 17.34
CA TRP A 174 -12.33 -14.05 16.56
C TRP A 174 -12.05 -14.39 15.09
N ALA A 175 -11.24 -15.42 14.83
CA ALA A 175 -10.89 -15.82 13.48
C ALA A 175 -12.15 -16.22 12.67
N ARG A 176 -13.03 -17.04 13.26
CA ARG A 176 -14.29 -17.45 12.60
C ARG A 176 -15.22 -16.27 12.32
N THR A 177 -15.41 -15.38 13.28
CA THR A 177 -16.27 -14.20 13.14
C THR A 177 -15.78 -13.27 12.01
N ASN A 178 -14.47 -13.23 11.75
CA ASN A 178 -13.87 -12.40 10.71
C ASN A 178 -13.59 -13.16 9.40
N GLY A 179 -14.05 -14.42 9.26
CA GLY A 179 -13.81 -15.22 8.06
C GLY A 179 -12.34 -15.61 7.84
N ILE A 180 -11.54 -15.61 8.91
CA ILE A 180 -10.12 -15.97 8.88
C ILE A 180 -9.98 -17.46 9.18
N HIS A 181 -9.28 -18.17 8.30
CA HIS A 181 -8.95 -19.58 8.48
C HIS A 181 -7.69 -19.71 9.34
N LEU A 182 -7.87 -19.91 10.65
CA LEU A 182 -6.78 -20.15 11.59
C LEU A 182 -6.23 -21.57 11.43
N ILE A 183 -4.93 -21.70 11.19
CA ILE A 183 -4.21 -22.98 11.09
C ILE A 183 -3.70 -23.40 12.47
N SER A 184 -3.04 -22.49 13.17
CA SER A 184 -2.54 -22.73 14.52
C SER A 184 -2.35 -21.41 15.28
N TYR A 185 -2.31 -21.52 16.60
CA TYR A 185 -2.03 -20.42 17.50
C TYR A 185 -1.18 -20.93 18.67
N THR A 186 -0.10 -20.22 18.99
CA THR A 186 0.83 -20.55 20.08
C THR A 186 0.68 -19.53 21.20
N SER A 187 -0.12 -19.87 22.23
CA SER A 187 -0.51 -18.94 23.30
C SER A 187 0.66 -18.21 23.97
N PRO A 188 1.75 -18.86 24.42
CA PRO A 188 2.84 -18.16 25.11
C PRO A 188 3.55 -17.08 24.28
N THR A 189 3.53 -17.21 22.95
CA THR A 189 4.28 -16.31 22.04
C THR A 189 3.37 -15.35 21.27
N GLY A 190 2.06 -15.60 21.26
CA GLY A 190 1.14 -14.80 20.45
C GLY A 190 1.23 -15.09 18.94
N VAL A 191 1.98 -16.10 18.50
CA VAL A 191 2.12 -16.40 17.06
C VAL A 191 0.89 -17.10 16.53
N ILE A 192 0.25 -16.53 15.50
CA ILE A 192 -0.83 -17.15 14.74
C ILE A 192 -0.36 -17.51 13.33
N LEU A 193 -0.78 -18.67 12.84
CA LEU A 193 -0.69 -19.06 11.43
C LEU A 193 -2.09 -19.02 10.83
N ILE A 194 -2.26 -18.28 9.75
CA ILE A 194 -3.52 -18.10 9.04
C ILE A 194 -3.38 -18.52 7.58
N GLN A 195 -4.43 -19.11 7.04
CA GLN A 195 -4.53 -19.40 5.62
C GLN A 195 -4.99 -18.13 4.90
N GLY A 196 -4.12 -17.57 4.07
CA GLY A 196 -4.40 -16.39 3.27
C GLY A 196 -4.44 -16.69 1.78
N PRO A 197 -4.61 -15.66 0.94
CA PRO A 197 -4.53 -15.81 -0.50
C PRO A 197 -3.14 -16.30 -0.90
N LYS A 198 -3.09 -17.24 -1.85
CA LYS A 198 -1.82 -17.69 -2.43
C LYS A 198 -1.24 -16.55 -3.26
N PRO A 199 0.03 -16.15 -3.03
CA PRO A 199 0.67 -15.13 -3.85
C PRO A 199 0.66 -15.59 -5.31
N LYS A 200 0.27 -14.69 -6.21
CA LYS A 200 0.31 -14.99 -7.65
C LYS A 200 1.78 -15.13 -8.05
N PRO A 201 2.16 -16.19 -8.79
CA PRO A 201 3.52 -16.33 -9.29
C PRO A 201 3.86 -15.10 -10.14
N VAL A 202 4.91 -14.38 -9.75
CA VAL A 202 5.48 -13.32 -10.58
C VAL A 202 6.28 -14.02 -11.67
N TYR A 203 5.65 -14.18 -12.84
CA TYR A 203 6.39 -14.61 -14.02
C TYR A 203 7.29 -13.46 -14.46
N THR A 204 8.55 -13.46 -14.03
CA THR A 204 9.58 -12.68 -14.71
C THR A 204 9.73 -13.24 -16.12
N ILE A 205 9.18 -12.53 -17.10
CA ILE A 205 9.44 -12.80 -18.51
C ILE A 205 10.93 -12.51 -18.73
N VAL A 206 11.76 -13.54 -18.62
CA VAL A 206 13.15 -13.47 -19.05
C VAL A 206 13.11 -13.39 -20.57
N ARG A 207 13.03 -12.17 -21.11
CA ARG A 207 13.26 -11.92 -22.52
C ARG A 207 14.73 -12.25 -22.76
N ARG A 208 15.01 -13.48 -23.21
CA ARG A 208 16.33 -13.79 -23.76
C ARG A 208 16.56 -12.79 -24.90
N PRO A 209 17.65 -12.01 -24.89
CA PRO A 209 18.02 -11.26 -26.07
C PRO A 209 18.24 -12.28 -27.18
N VAL A 210 17.35 -12.28 -28.17
CA VAL A 210 17.64 -12.95 -29.43
C VAL A 210 18.65 -12.04 -30.11
N THR A 211 19.90 -12.50 -30.19
CA THR A 211 20.92 -11.87 -31.02
C THR A 211 20.46 -12.04 -32.47
N THR A 212 19.71 -11.07 -32.99
CA THR A 212 19.47 -10.95 -34.42
C THR A 212 20.76 -10.49 -35.06
N THR A 213 21.44 -11.40 -35.75
CA THR A 213 22.56 -11.08 -36.63
C THR A 213 22.03 -10.13 -37.71
N ARG A 214 22.28 -8.83 -37.57
CA ARG A 214 22.00 -7.83 -38.61
C ARG A 214 22.88 -8.17 -39.81
N ILE A 215 22.29 -8.73 -40.86
CA ILE A 215 22.97 -8.89 -42.15
C ILE A 215 23.20 -7.47 -42.68
N VAL A 216 24.43 -6.95 -42.53
CA VAL A 216 24.83 -5.69 -43.18
C VAL A 216 24.84 -5.98 -44.69
N PRO A 217 24.10 -5.21 -45.52
CA PRO A 217 24.14 -5.40 -46.96
C PRO A 217 25.57 -5.17 -47.46
N GLN A 218 26.21 -6.24 -47.92
CA GLN A 218 27.52 -6.16 -48.55
C GLN A 218 27.35 -5.61 -49.96
N ASN A 219 28.07 -4.54 -50.28
CA ASN A 219 28.19 -4.00 -51.63
C ASN A 219 29.57 -4.34 -52.18
N ALA A 220 29.65 -4.61 -53.49
CA ALA A 220 30.90 -4.72 -54.22
C ALA A 220 31.12 -3.45 -55.07
N THR A 221 32.36 -3.03 -55.20
CA THR A 221 32.74 -1.95 -56.12
C THR A 221 33.17 -2.55 -57.46
N LEU A 222 32.61 -2.03 -58.55
CA LEU A 222 33.02 -2.31 -59.92
C LEU A 222 33.72 -1.08 -60.49
N TYR A 223 34.76 -1.31 -61.28
CA TYR A 223 35.50 -0.29 -62.02
C TYR A 223 35.31 -0.55 -63.50
N MET A 224 35.02 0.50 -64.27
CA MET A 224 34.71 0.35 -65.68
C MET A 224 35.21 1.54 -66.48
N THR A 225 35.46 1.30 -67.76
CA THR A 225 35.78 2.35 -68.74
C THR A 225 34.65 2.38 -69.77
N PHE A 226 34.09 3.56 -70.01
CA PHE A 226 33.04 3.77 -71.00
C PHE A 226 33.65 4.01 -72.40
N GLN A 227 32.79 4.10 -73.41
CA GLN A 227 33.20 4.51 -74.76
C GLN A 227 33.47 6.02 -74.85
N PRO A 228 34.36 6.43 -75.79
CA PRO A 228 34.61 7.83 -76.15
C PRO A 228 33.34 8.68 -76.28
N GLY A 229 33.30 9.81 -75.58
CA GLY A 229 32.20 10.78 -75.60
C GLY A 229 31.04 10.48 -74.65
N THR A 230 31.19 9.50 -73.74
CA THR A 230 30.15 9.19 -72.75
C THR A 230 30.03 10.32 -71.72
N SER A 231 28.83 10.88 -71.57
CA SER A 231 28.54 11.88 -70.54
C SER A 231 28.30 11.24 -69.17
N PHE A 232 28.47 12.01 -68.08
CA PHE A 232 28.14 11.57 -66.72
C PHE A 232 26.70 11.02 -66.63
N ALA A 233 25.74 11.73 -67.25
CA ALA A 233 24.32 11.34 -67.22
C ALA A 233 24.09 9.99 -67.94
N THR A 234 24.78 9.77 -69.07
CA THR A 234 24.72 8.52 -69.81
C THR A 234 25.34 7.38 -69.01
N ALA A 235 26.52 7.59 -68.41
CA ALA A 235 27.18 6.60 -67.56
C ALA A 235 26.32 6.22 -66.35
N GLN A 236 25.73 7.23 -65.68
CA GLN A 236 24.83 7.03 -64.55
C GLN A 236 23.60 6.22 -64.94
N HIS A 237 22.94 6.57 -66.06
CA HIS A 237 21.76 5.86 -66.53
C HIS A 237 22.07 4.39 -66.86
N THR A 238 23.19 4.12 -67.55
CA THR A 238 23.62 2.75 -67.88
C THR A 238 23.88 1.92 -66.63
N ILE A 239 24.54 2.48 -65.62
CA ILE A 239 24.80 1.78 -64.35
C ILE A 239 23.52 1.55 -63.55
N GLN A 240 22.62 2.52 -63.53
CA GLN A 240 21.32 2.39 -62.86
C GLN A 240 20.43 1.34 -63.54
N ALA A 241 20.39 1.31 -64.88
CA ALA A 241 19.66 0.31 -65.65
C ALA A 241 20.16 -1.13 -65.37
N ALA A 242 21.47 -1.28 -65.10
CA ALA A 242 22.06 -2.55 -64.69
C ALA A 242 21.85 -2.88 -63.20
N GLY A 243 21.22 -2.00 -62.41
CA GLY A 243 20.94 -2.21 -60.98
C GLY A 243 22.09 -1.83 -60.04
N GLY A 244 23.04 -1.02 -60.51
CA GLY A 244 24.13 -0.44 -59.72
C GLY A 244 23.92 1.04 -59.39
N GLN A 245 24.84 1.60 -58.60
CA GLN A 245 24.90 3.04 -58.31
C GLN A 245 26.27 3.59 -58.69
N LEU A 246 26.29 4.57 -59.59
CA LEU A 246 27.51 5.28 -59.96
C LEU A 246 28.09 6.00 -58.73
N SER A 247 29.35 5.73 -58.42
CA SER A 247 30.08 6.32 -57.29
C SER A 247 30.98 7.46 -57.76
N THR A 248 31.75 7.25 -58.82
CA THR A 248 32.62 8.28 -59.43
C THR A 248 32.62 8.13 -60.94
N PHE A 249 32.73 9.22 -61.68
CA PHE A 249 32.97 9.23 -63.13
C PHE A 249 33.94 10.36 -63.48
N ASN A 250 34.96 10.04 -64.27
CA ASN A 250 35.91 11.00 -64.79
C ASN A 250 35.68 11.15 -66.29
N SER A 251 35.21 12.32 -66.74
CA SER A 251 34.92 12.58 -68.16
C SER A 251 36.17 12.72 -69.03
N THR A 252 37.35 12.92 -68.45
CA THR A 252 38.61 13.00 -69.20
C THR A 252 39.17 11.61 -69.53
N THR A 253 38.99 10.64 -68.63
CA THR A 253 39.50 9.26 -68.79
C THR A 253 38.40 8.23 -69.07
N GLU A 254 37.15 8.67 -68.99
CA GLU A 254 35.91 7.88 -69.15
C GLU A 254 35.80 6.70 -68.18
N GLN A 255 36.54 6.79 -67.09
CA GLN A 255 36.53 5.80 -66.03
C GLN A 255 35.43 6.08 -65.02
N ALA A 256 34.78 5.01 -64.59
CA ALA A 256 33.76 5.06 -63.56
C ALA A 256 33.99 3.99 -62.49
N SER A 257 33.54 4.28 -61.28
CA SER A 257 33.34 3.28 -60.24
C SER A 257 31.87 3.21 -59.86
N ALA A 258 31.36 2.01 -59.61
CA ALA A 258 29.97 1.79 -59.24
C ALA A 258 29.86 0.83 -58.05
N SER A 259 28.93 1.11 -57.14
CA SER A 259 28.56 0.23 -56.03
C SER A 259 27.40 -0.65 -56.46
N VAL A 260 27.54 -1.97 -56.27
CA VAL A 260 26.50 -2.96 -56.58
C VAL A 260 26.23 -3.85 -55.39
N PRO A 261 24.97 -4.21 -55.10
CA PRO A 261 24.68 -5.22 -54.08
C PRO A 261 25.41 -6.53 -54.41
N TYR A 262 26.14 -7.09 -53.45
CA TYR A 262 26.98 -8.28 -53.69
C TYR A 262 26.17 -9.45 -54.26
N ALA A 263 24.94 -9.64 -53.76
CA ALA A 263 24.00 -10.66 -54.23
C ALA A 263 23.60 -10.51 -55.71
N LYS A 264 23.73 -9.31 -56.29
CA LYS A 264 23.36 -9.00 -57.68
C LYS A 264 24.57 -8.78 -58.58
N LYS A 265 25.80 -8.88 -58.06
CA LYS A 265 27.06 -8.59 -58.77
C LYS A 265 27.12 -9.27 -60.15
N GLY A 266 26.79 -10.55 -60.23
CA GLY A 266 26.79 -11.30 -61.50
C GLY A 266 25.83 -10.72 -62.54
N SER A 267 24.57 -10.46 -62.15
CA SER A 267 23.57 -9.88 -63.04
C SER A 267 23.91 -8.47 -63.49
N VAL A 268 24.49 -7.64 -62.60
CA VAL A 268 24.93 -6.28 -62.97
C VAL A 268 26.09 -6.34 -63.96
N ILE A 269 27.09 -7.21 -63.74
CA ILE A 269 28.22 -7.40 -64.67
C ILE A 269 27.71 -7.83 -66.05
N SER A 270 26.80 -8.80 -66.11
CA SER A 270 26.20 -9.25 -67.38
C SER A 270 25.43 -8.14 -68.08
N GLY A 271 24.64 -7.34 -67.36
CA GLY A 271 23.88 -6.21 -67.93
C GLY A 271 24.79 -5.10 -68.46
N LEU A 272 25.85 -4.78 -67.72
CA LEU A 272 26.84 -3.78 -68.13
C LEU A 272 27.61 -4.23 -69.38
N ASN A 273 28.05 -5.49 -69.44
CA ASN A 273 28.71 -6.05 -70.64
C ASN A 273 27.76 -6.09 -71.85
N ALA A 274 26.47 -6.35 -71.64
CA ALA A 274 25.47 -6.37 -72.71
C ALA A 274 25.07 -4.96 -73.22
N SER A 275 25.34 -3.90 -72.45
CA SER A 275 24.93 -2.54 -72.81
C SER A 275 25.67 -1.97 -74.02
N GLY A 276 26.82 -2.55 -74.40
CA GLY A 276 27.68 -2.04 -75.47
C GLY A 276 28.38 -0.70 -75.16
N ALA A 277 28.01 -0.02 -74.07
CA ALA A 277 28.54 1.30 -73.70
C ALA A 277 29.87 1.22 -72.93
N ILE A 278 30.28 0.02 -72.51
CA ILE A 278 31.46 -0.21 -71.66
C ILE A 278 32.51 -0.97 -72.47
N THR A 279 33.73 -0.44 -72.49
CA THR A 279 34.88 -1.03 -73.18
C THR A 279 35.66 -1.98 -72.26
N CYS A 280 35.66 -1.71 -70.96
CA CYS A 280 36.28 -2.56 -69.96
C CYS A 280 35.50 -2.57 -68.65
N LEU A 281 35.39 -3.73 -68.01
CA LEU A 281 34.76 -3.91 -66.70
C LEU A 281 35.64 -4.78 -65.81
N SER A 282 35.93 -4.32 -64.60
CA SER A 282 36.73 -5.02 -63.60
C SER A 282 36.19 -4.86 -62.19
N THR A 283 36.67 -5.71 -61.30
CA THR A 283 36.42 -5.61 -59.85
C THR A 283 37.62 -5.02 -59.10
N SER A 284 38.69 -4.69 -59.82
CA SER A 284 39.89 -4.04 -59.32
C SER A 284 40.07 -2.66 -59.94
N ALA A 285 40.53 -1.69 -59.15
CA ALA A 285 40.76 -0.31 -59.58
C ALA A 285 41.78 -0.20 -60.73
N THR A 286 42.70 -1.16 -60.84
CA THR A 286 43.75 -1.18 -61.87
C THR A 286 43.40 -2.06 -63.08
N GLY A 287 42.23 -2.71 -63.06
CA GLY A 287 41.88 -3.72 -64.06
C GLY A 287 41.40 -3.16 -65.39
N CYS A 288 41.10 -1.86 -65.48
CA CYS A 288 40.68 -1.20 -66.70
C CYS A 288 41.58 0.01 -67.03
N PRO A 289 42.26 0.02 -68.18
CA PRO A 289 43.07 1.17 -68.58
C PRO A 289 42.19 2.38 -68.86
N ALA A 290 42.75 3.57 -68.68
CA ALA A 290 42.12 4.82 -69.12
C ALA A 290 42.13 4.87 -70.64
N VAL A 291 41.09 5.44 -71.25
CA VAL A 291 41.10 5.69 -72.70
C VAL A 291 42.10 6.82 -72.98
N THR A 292 43.21 6.51 -73.62
CA THR A 292 44.08 7.54 -74.21
C THR A 292 43.50 7.90 -75.58
N ASN A 293 42.83 9.05 -75.69
CA ASN A 293 42.40 9.55 -76.99
C ASN A 293 43.62 9.71 -77.92
N PRO A 294 43.67 9.05 -79.09
CA PRO A 294 44.64 9.43 -80.11
C PRO A 294 44.21 10.79 -80.66
N SER A 295 44.98 11.82 -80.32
CA SER A 295 44.94 13.14 -80.95
C SER A 295 45.02 13.00 -82.47
N SER A 296 43.96 13.36 -83.18
CA SER A 296 44.00 13.50 -84.63
C SER A 296 44.64 14.84 -85.02
N THR A 297 45.61 14.69 -85.90
CA THR A 297 46.45 15.66 -86.58
C THR A 297 45.63 16.76 -87.28
N GLY A 298 46.08 18.01 -87.18
CA GLY A 298 45.45 19.17 -87.82
C GLY A 298 45.64 19.25 -89.34
N THR A 299 44.82 20.09 -89.98
CA THR A 299 45.10 20.78 -91.25
C THR A 299 44.20 22.03 -91.38
N GLY A 300 44.81 23.22 -91.26
CA GLY A 300 44.66 24.38 -92.18
C GLY A 300 43.43 25.30 -92.21
N GLY A 301 43.64 26.58 -91.82
CA GLY A 301 43.00 27.82 -92.35
C GLY A 301 41.68 28.25 -91.70
N THR A 302 41.36 29.52 -91.41
CA THR A 302 41.90 30.84 -91.78
C THR A 302 41.31 31.92 -90.83
N SER A 303 41.94 33.09 -90.76
CA SER A 303 41.61 34.32 -90.02
C SER A 303 40.15 34.81 -90.06
N ASN A 304 39.63 35.42 -88.97
CA ASN A 304 39.55 36.88 -88.74
C ASN A 304 38.59 37.23 -87.58
N GLY A 305 38.88 38.35 -86.90
CA GLY A 305 37.85 39.16 -86.22
C GLY A 305 37.83 39.06 -84.70
N GLY A 306 38.59 39.93 -84.02
CA GLY A 306 38.45 40.18 -82.59
C GLY A 306 37.36 41.20 -82.28
N THR A 307 36.90 41.18 -81.03
CA THR A 307 36.52 42.37 -80.26
C THR A 307 36.46 42.03 -78.77
N THR A 308 37.22 42.81 -77.99
CA THR A 308 37.26 42.88 -76.52
C THR A 308 36.16 43.85 -76.01
N PRO A 309 36.04 44.10 -74.69
CA PRO A 309 35.01 43.62 -73.75
C PRO A 309 33.94 44.71 -73.41
N PRO A 310 33.10 44.49 -72.37
CA PRO A 310 33.27 45.39 -71.24
C PRO A 310 33.22 44.71 -69.86
N THR A 311 34.11 45.20 -69.00
CA THR A 311 34.00 45.26 -67.54
C THR A 311 32.97 46.32 -67.14
N THR A 312 32.23 46.07 -66.06
CA THR A 312 31.58 47.11 -65.25
C THR A 312 31.80 46.79 -63.78
N ASP A 313 32.05 47.88 -63.05
CA ASP A 313 32.18 48.03 -61.59
C ASP A 313 31.09 47.30 -60.77
#